data_AF-A0A2L0FB43-F1
#
_entry.id   AF-A0A2L0FB43-F1
#
_cell.length_a   1.000
_cell.length_b   1.000
_cell.length_c   1.000
_cell.angle_alpha   90.00
_cell.angle_beta   90.00
_cell.angle_gamma   90.00
#
_symmetry.space_group_name_H-M   'P 1'
#
loop_
_entity.id
_entity.type
_entity.pdbx_description
1 polymer ?
#
loop_
_entity_poly.entity_id
_entity_poly.type
_entity_poly.pdbx_seq_one_letter_code
_entity_poly.pdbx_strand_id
1 'polypeptide(L)'
;MRRMTRWLSLVCLPLSWLGCEVIAGIEDRTFTDPVSEQCASYCATVMESCTAEHQVYSTIETCQGVCALLDPGDPLEPVGNTVACRAHQASLAASTRELAVHCPRSGPGGDGFCGSNCESYCTLYAGACSPEVPTHEDCIARCAGLKDAQMFDVVVNHDGDTLQCRLVHVSSATVEPTEHCPHARLVPAAPCADPEGTAPVCEDYCQVVMAACQGDHAVYESTEQCISVCGALPPGSTDQRTENTVGCRKSHAYSALLDPVTHCTHAGPGGDGHCGSDADGTGDCGSYCTLLEAACGASFEADYDNWEDCQLSCGDLEGAAPDTGYAVASAEATALDCRLLHVSRAFDDSSECGSASGTDACD
;
A
#
# COMPACT_ATOMS: atom_id res chain seq x y z
N MET A 1 -51.00 -23.44 15.84
CA MET A 1 -51.90 -22.74 16.79
C MET A 1 -51.63 -21.26 16.70
N ARG A 2 -52.68 -20.48 16.38
CA ARG A 2 -52.69 -19.01 16.29
C ARG A 2 -52.35 -18.36 17.63
N ARG A 3 -51.65 -17.23 17.61
CA ARG A 3 -52.08 -16.02 18.34
C ARG A 3 -51.46 -14.76 17.74
N MET A 4 -52.34 -14.00 17.10
CA MET A 4 -52.16 -12.61 16.72
C MET A 4 -52.25 -11.74 17.97
N THR A 5 -51.43 -10.70 18.06
CA THR A 5 -51.71 -9.54 18.92
C THR A 5 -51.35 -8.26 18.19
N ARG A 6 -52.40 -7.54 17.80
CA ARG A 6 -52.41 -6.16 17.29
C ARG A 6 -52.29 -5.18 18.49
N TRP A 7 -52.21 -3.88 18.16
CA TRP A 7 -52.44 -2.65 18.97
C TRP A 7 -51.11 -1.90 19.22
N LEU A 8 -50.96 -0.58 19.06
CA LEU A 8 -51.91 0.52 18.83
C LEU A 8 -51.13 1.69 18.17
N SER A 9 -51.69 2.32 17.14
CA SER A 9 -51.17 3.55 16.56
C SER A 9 -51.49 4.74 17.47
N LEU A 10 -50.46 5.40 18.04
CA LEU A 10 -50.60 6.70 18.67
C LEU A 10 -50.33 7.79 17.63
N VAL A 11 -51.40 8.51 17.26
CA VAL A 11 -51.34 9.74 16.48
C VAL A 11 -51.07 10.89 17.45
N CYS A 12 -49.84 11.42 17.44
CA CYS A 12 -49.48 12.67 18.12
C CYS A 12 -49.37 13.79 17.07
N LEU A 13 -50.26 14.78 17.18
CA LEU A 13 -50.15 16.09 16.52
C LEU A 13 -49.07 16.92 17.22
N PRO A 14 -48.08 17.50 16.51
CA PRO A 14 -47.31 18.61 17.03
C PRO A 14 -47.85 19.94 16.52
N LEU A 15 -48.04 20.84 17.48
CA LEU A 15 -48.35 22.25 17.34
C LEU A 15 -47.37 22.95 16.39
N SER A 16 -47.93 23.72 15.47
CA SER A 16 -47.26 24.76 14.69
C SER A 16 -46.67 25.85 15.60
N TRP A 17 -45.38 25.74 15.89
CA TRP A 17 -44.58 26.85 16.40
C TRP A 17 -44.09 27.68 15.21
N LEU A 18 -44.72 28.84 15.02
CA LEU A 18 -44.22 29.91 14.16
C LEU A 18 -42.98 30.52 14.83
N GLY A 19 -41.80 29.98 14.50
CA GLY A 19 -40.51 30.54 14.88
C GLY A 19 -40.17 31.78 14.05
N CYS A 20 -39.70 32.84 14.72
CA CYS A 20 -39.21 34.07 14.11
C CYS A 20 -37.80 33.85 13.52
N GLU A 21 -37.67 33.47 12.24
CA GLU A 21 -36.36 33.30 11.59
C GLU A 21 -36.18 34.05 10.25
N VAL A 22 -36.72 35.27 10.09
CA VAL A 22 -36.58 36.00 8.80
C VAL A 22 -36.24 37.50 8.91
N ILE A 23 -35.53 37.98 9.94
CA ILE A 23 -35.22 39.44 10.05
C ILE A 23 -33.73 39.82 10.10
N ALA A 24 -32.79 38.87 9.95
CA ALA A 24 -31.40 39.23 9.70
C ALA A 24 -30.89 38.48 8.47
N GLY A 25 -30.81 39.17 7.33
CA GLY A 25 -30.08 38.72 6.14
C GLY A 25 -28.57 38.72 6.38
N ILE A 26 -28.13 38.00 7.41
CA ILE A 26 -26.73 37.64 7.61
C ILE A 26 -26.61 36.31 6.88
N GLU A 27 -26.17 36.38 5.63
CA GLU A 27 -25.64 35.21 4.94
C GLU A 27 -24.55 34.64 5.85
N ASP A 28 -24.63 33.36 6.20
CA ASP A 28 -23.59 32.66 6.95
C ASP A 28 -22.28 32.81 6.16
N ARG A 29 -21.46 33.78 6.57
CA ARG A 29 -20.11 33.92 6.05
C ARG A 29 -19.30 32.87 6.76
N THR A 30 -19.10 31.74 6.10
CA THR A 30 -18.05 30.80 6.46
C THR A 30 -16.74 31.59 6.53
N PHE A 31 -16.21 31.74 7.74
CA PHE A 31 -14.92 32.36 7.97
C PHE A 31 -13.88 31.34 7.51
N THR A 32 -13.53 31.39 6.22
CA THR A 32 -12.35 30.70 5.73
C THR A 32 -11.16 31.41 6.36
N ASP A 33 -10.39 30.71 7.19
CA ASP A 33 -9.17 31.29 7.74
C ASP A 33 -8.29 31.80 6.59
N PRO A 34 -7.78 33.05 6.69
CA PRO A 34 -6.96 33.61 5.62
C PRO A 34 -5.71 32.76 5.46
N VAL A 35 -5.42 32.35 4.23
CA VAL A 35 -4.18 31.68 3.85
C VAL A 35 -3.00 32.51 4.36
N SER A 36 -2.03 31.86 5.02
CA SER A 36 -0.86 32.56 5.56
C SER A 36 -0.10 33.29 4.45
N GLU A 37 0.55 34.41 4.78
CA GLU A 37 1.35 35.16 3.80
C GLU A 37 2.45 34.28 3.18
N GLN A 38 3.04 33.38 3.96
CA GLN A 38 4.01 32.41 3.50
C GLN A 38 3.40 31.46 2.45
N CYS A 39 2.22 30.89 2.72
CA CYS A 39 1.53 30.03 1.77
C CYS A 39 1.13 30.79 0.49
N ALA A 40 0.63 32.02 0.62
CA ALA A 40 0.28 32.84 -0.52
C ALA A 40 1.50 33.13 -1.41
N SER A 41 2.63 33.51 -0.82
CA SER A 41 3.87 33.79 -1.55
C SER A 41 4.46 32.54 -2.22
N TYR A 42 4.52 31.42 -1.49
CA TYR A 42 4.99 30.15 -2.01
C TYR A 42 4.13 29.68 -3.19
N CYS A 43 2.81 29.62 -2.98
CA CYS A 43 1.90 29.13 -4.01
C CYS A 43 1.87 30.03 -5.24
N ALA A 44 1.97 31.35 -5.09
CA ALA A 44 2.15 32.24 -6.24
C ALA A 44 3.43 31.91 -7.04
N THR A 45 4.56 31.73 -6.34
CA THR A 45 5.87 31.49 -6.96
C THR A 45 5.92 30.14 -7.67
N VAL A 46 5.44 29.07 -7.03
CA VAL A 46 5.47 27.72 -7.62
C VAL A 46 4.52 27.62 -8.82
N MET A 47 3.33 28.22 -8.74
CA MET A 47 2.37 28.21 -9.86
C MET A 47 2.87 29.03 -11.07
N GLU A 48 3.65 30.09 -10.84
CA GLU A 48 4.27 30.86 -11.92
C GLU A 48 5.47 30.13 -12.54
N SER A 49 6.29 29.48 -11.72
CA SER A 49 7.58 28.92 -12.15
C SER A 49 7.48 27.50 -12.71
N CYS A 50 6.63 26.68 -12.09
CA CYS A 50 6.52 25.25 -12.32
C CYS A 50 5.24 24.96 -13.10
N THR A 51 5.35 25.01 -14.43
CA THR A 51 4.22 24.87 -15.39
C THR A 51 4.53 23.78 -16.43
N ALA A 52 3.55 23.42 -17.25
CA ALA A 52 3.66 22.35 -18.25
C ALA A 52 4.17 21.03 -17.64
N GLU A 53 5.21 20.41 -18.19
CA GLU A 53 5.85 19.16 -17.72
C GLU A 53 6.57 19.26 -16.36
N HIS A 54 6.48 20.41 -15.71
CA HIS A 54 7.01 20.63 -14.36
C HIS A 54 5.91 21.09 -13.40
N GLN A 55 4.65 20.99 -13.78
CA GLN A 55 3.53 21.39 -12.94
C GLN A 55 3.42 20.46 -11.73
N VAL A 56 3.42 21.04 -10.52
CA VAL A 56 3.33 20.29 -9.26
C VAL A 56 2.02 20.50 -8.50
N TYR A 57 1.17 21.42 -8.97
CA TYR A 57 -0.20 21.60 -8.46
C TYR A 57 -1.14 21.90 -9.61
N SER A 58 -2.33 21.29 -9.58
CA SER A 58 -3.37 21.51 -10.59
C SER A 58 -4.02 22.88 -10.48
N THR A 59 -4.22 23.39 -9.26
CA THR A 59 -4.86 24.67 -8.97
C THR A 59 -4.17 25.39 -7.81
N ILE A 60 -4.44 26.69 -7.68
CA ILE A 60 -3.93 27.50 -6.57
C ILE A 60 -4.55 27.05 -5.23
N GLU A 61 -5.83 26.64 -5.24
CA GLU A 61 -6.55 26.15 -4.08
C GLU A 61 -5.92 24.86 -3.54
N THR A 62 -5.56 23.92 -4.42
CA THR A 62 -4.86 22.69 -4.05
C THR A 62 -3.49 22.98 -3.43
N CYS A 63 -2.73 23.93 -4.00
CA CYS A 63 -1.44 24.34 -3.41
C CYS A 63 -1.65 24.92 -1.99
N GLN A 64 -2.64 25.79 -1.83
CA GLN A 64 -2.92 26.44 -0.55
C GLN A 64 -3.43 25.44 0.49
N GLY A 65 -4.25 24.47 0.09
CA GLY A 65 -4.72 23.38 0.94
C GLY A 65 -3.57 22.50 1.44
N VAL A 66 -2.65 22.10 0.54
CA VAL A 66 -1.42 21.37 0.92
C VAL A 66 -0.56 22.21 1.86
N CYS A 67 -0.34 23.48 1.54
CA CYS A 67 0.47 24.38 2.36
C CYS A 67 -0.07 24.55 3.78
N ALA A 68 -1.39 24.62 3.95
CA ALA A 68 -2.04 24.77 5.25
C ALA A 68 -1.87 23.54 6.17
N LEU A 69 -1.56 22.37 5.60
CA LEU A 69 -1.37 21.12 6.36
C LEU A 69 0.09 20.82 6.70
N LEU A 70 1.05 21.54 6.12
CA LEU A 70 2.48 21.36 6.37
C LEU A 70 2.97 22.31 7.47
N ASP A 71 4.06 21.94 8.15
CA ASP A 71 4.74 22.85 9.08
C ASP A 71 5.26 24.07 8.30
N PRO A 72 4.92 25.31 8.74
CA PRO A 72 5.45 26.53 8.14
C PRO A 72 6.99 26.55 8.01
N GLY A 73 7.71 26.02 9.01
CA GLY A 73 9.17 26.09 9.11
C GLY A 73 9.74 27.52 9.26
N ASP A 74 11.07 27.63 9.32
CA ASP A 74 11.79 28.92 9.36
C ASP A 74 12.31 29.29 7.96
N PRO A 75 11.89 30.42 7.37
CA PRO A 75 12.43 30.90 6.09
C PRO A 75 13.95 31.13 6.06
N LEU A 76 14.59 31.32 7.22
CA LEU A 76 16.05 31.46 7.34
C LEU A 76 16.76 30.10 7.42
N GLU A 77 16.04 29.03 7.76
CA GLU A 77 16.52 27.65 7.83
C GLU A 77 15.55 26.72 7.08
N PRO A 78 15.48 26.82 5.73
CA PRO A 78 14.46 26.14 4.93
C PRO A 78 14.79 24.65 4.75
N VAL A 79 14.59 23.86 5.81
CA VAL A 79 14.89 22.41 5.88
C VAL A 79 13.68 21.60 6.34
N GLY A 80 13.75 20.28 6.19
CA GLY A 80 12.71 19.34 6.62
C GLY A 80 11.44 19.37 5.75
N ASN A 81 10.42 18.64 6.18
CA ASN A 81 9.09 18.63 5.54
C ASN A 81 8.29 19.91 5.87
N THR A 82 8.77 21.05 5.38
CA THR A 82 8.24 22.37 5.71
C THR A 82 7.86 23.20 4.48
N VAL A 83 6.95 24.15 4.67
CA VAL A 83 6.59 25.16 3.66
C VAL A 83 7.81 26.03 3.33
N ALA A 84 8.61 26.43 4.33
CA ALA A 84 9.84 27.22 4.11
C ALA A 84 10.82 26.52 3.14
N CYS A 85 11.04 25.21 3.30
CA CYS A 85 11.86 24.43 2.37
C CYS A 85 11.30 24.47 0.94
N ARG A 86 10.00 24.19 0.77
CA ARG A 86 9.35 24.18 -0.56
C ARG A 86 9.35 25.55 -1.22
N ALA A 87 9.13 26.61 -0.45
CA ALA A 87 9.20 27.99 -0.91
C ALA A 87 10.60 28.36 -1.42
N HIS A 88 11.64 27.88 -0.72
CA HIS A 88 13.01 28.04 -1.18
C HIS A 88 13.25 27.32 -2.51
N GLN A 89 12.78 26.08 -2.66
CA GLN A 89 12.88 25.34 -3.92
C GLN A 89 12.13 26.02 -5.06
N ALA A 90 10.91 26.50 -4.83
CA ALA A 90 10.15 27.26 -5.85
C ALA A 90 10.90 28.52 -6.29
N SER A 91 11.55 29.23 -5.36
CA SER A 91 12.36 30.42 -5.66
C SER A 91 13.63 30.07 -6.45
N LEU A 92 14.25 28.92 -6.16
CA LEU A 92 15.38 28.41 -6.95
C LEU A 92 14.94 28.01 -8.36
N ALA A 93 13.78 27.38 -8.52
CA ALA A 93 13.20 27.08 -9.84
C ALA A 93 13.03 28.36 -10.69
N ALA A 94 12.50 29.42 -10.08
CA ALA A 94 12.30 30.72 -10.72
C ALA A 94 13.63 31.36 -11.16
N SER A 95 14.61 31.39 -10.26
CA SER A 95 15.85 32.15 -10.44
C SER A 95 16.92 31.42 -11.25
N THR A 96 17.04 30.09 -11.10
CA THR A 96 18.07 29.28 -11.79
C THR A 96 17.58 28.71 -13.12
N ARG A 97 16.25 28.55 -13.26
CA ARG A 97 15.60 27.87 -14.39
C ARG A 97 15.93 26.36 -14.48
N GLU A 98 16.47 25.76 -13.41
CA GLU A 98 16.65 24.30 -13.29
C GLU A 98 15.34 23.63 -12.83
N LEU A 99 14.29 23.73 -13.67
CA LEU A 99 12.92 23.34 -13.31
C LEU A 99 12.79 21.86 -12.95
N ALA A 100 13.44 20.97 -13.72
CA ALA A 100 13.44 19.52 -13.47
C ALA A 100 14.03 19.14 -12.10
N VAL A 101 14.87 20.01 -11.51
CA VAL A 101 15.50 19.78 -10.21
C VAL A 101 14.63 20.36 -9.10
N HIS A 102 14.17 21.60 -9.26
CA HIS A 102 13.56 22.34 -8.17
C HIS A 102 12.04 22.21 -8.10
N CYS A 103 11.34 21.99 -9.21
CA CYS A 103 9.89 21.87 -9.20
C CYS A 103 9.42 20.65 -8.41
N PRO A 104 9.91 19.41 -8.63
CA PRO A 104 9.51 18.26 -7.82
C PRO A 104 9.74 18.46 -6.31
N ARG A 105 10.88 19.05 -5.94
CA ARG A 105 11.22 19.39 -4.54
C ARG A 105 10.32 20.44 -3.92
N SER A 106 9.77 21.33 -4.75
CA SER A 106 8.77 22.33 -4.35
C SER A 106 7.33 21.81 -4.40
N GLY A 107 7.09 20.59 -4.90
CA GLY A 107 5.76 19.98 -4.98
C GLY A 107 5.27 19.42 -3.65
N PRO A 108 4.20 18.62 -3.61
CA PRO A 108 3.64 18.06 -2.37
C PRO A 108 4.52 16.99 -1.72
N GLY A 109 5.26 16.18 -2.49
CA GLY A 109 6.09 15.09 -1.96
C GLY A 109 7.48 15.52 -1.45
N GLY A 110 8.05 16.60 -1.99
CA GLY A 110 9.35 17.12 -1.53
C GLY A 110 10.57 16.42 -2.10
N ASP A 111 10.35 15.30 -2.81
CA ASP A 111 11.37 14.61 -3.62
C ASP A 111 12.63 14.26 -2.80
N GLY A 112 12.42 13.91 -1.52
CA GLY A 112 13.49 13.60 -0.57
C GLY A 112 14.30 14.80 -0.07
N PHE A 113 14.07 16.02 -0.61
CA PHE A 113 14.79 17.22 -0.24
C PHE A 113 14.07 17.99 0.88
N CYS A 114 12.79 18.27 0.69
CA CYS A 114 11.94 18.91 1.69
C CYS A 114 11.13 17.85 2.44
N GLY A 115 11.84 16.91 3.07
CA GLY A 115 11.26 15.69 3.63
C GLY A 115 11.19 14.55 2.61
N SER A 116 10.93 13.34 3.10
CA SER A 116 10.69 12.19 2.21
C SER A 116 9.28 12.22 1.62
N ASN A 117 9.08 11.61 0.45
CA ASN A 117 7.75 11.51 -0.16
C ASN A 117 6.72 10.86 0.79
N CYS A 118 7.14 9.86 1.56
CA CYS A 118 6.30 9.20 2.56
C CYS A 118 5.98 10.08 3.78
N GLU A 119 6.96 10.83 4.27
CA GLU A 119 6.73 11.81 5.34
C GLU A 119 5.67 12.83 4.91
N SER A 120 5.82 13.41 3.72
CA SER A 120 4.86 14.37 3.19
C SER A 120 3.50 13.74 2.91
N TYR A 121 3.44 12.58 2.26
CA TYR A 121 2.20 11.85 2.01
C TYR A 121 1.44 11.58 3.31
N CYS A 122 2.12 11.06 4.33
CA CYS A 122 1.49 10.73 5.61
C CYS A 122 1.03 11.97 6.39
N THR A 123 1.74 13.11 6.29
CA THR A 123 1.28 14.38 6.87
C THR A 123 0.01 14.86 6.18
N LEU A 124 0.01 14.87 4.84
CA LEU A 124 -1.13 15.33 4.05
C LEU A 124 -2.33 14.42 4.20
N TYR A 125 -2.14 13.10 4.21
CA TYR A 125 -3.21 12.14 4.34
C TYR A 125 -3.88 12.23 5.71
N ALA A 126 -3.11 12.38 6.78
CA ALA A 126 -3.67 12.58 8.12
C ALA A 126 -4.42 13.93 8.28
N GLY A 127 -4.01 14.96 7.53
CA GLY A 127 -4.64 16.28 7.57
C GLY A 127 -5.88 16.43 6.68
N ALA A 128 -5.89 15.78 5.51
CA ALA A 128 -6.97 15.88 4.53
C ALA A 128 -7.98 14.73 4.60
N CYS A 129 -7.56 13.57 5.09
CA CYS A 129 -8.33 12.31 5.07
C CYS A 129 -8.39 11.67 6.47
N SER A 130 -9.17 10.59 6.59
CA SER A 130 -9.17 9.76 7.79
C SER A 130 -7.94 8.85 7.80
N PRO A 131 -7.05 8.93 8.80
CA PRO A 131 -5.84 8.11 8.84
C PRO A 131 -6.19 6.62 8.86
N GLU A 132 -5.51 5.83 8.03
CA GLU A 132 -5.72 4.37 7.95
C GLU A 132 -4.95 3.60 9.02
N VAL A 133 -3.89 4.20 9.55
CA VAL A 133 -2.97 3.60 10.51
C VAL A 133 -2.86 4.48 11.76
N PRO A 134 -2.52 3.90 12.94
CA PRO A 134 -2.66 4.60 14.21
C PRO A 134 -1.69 5.78 14.38
N THR A 135 -0.48 5.67 13.83
CA THR A 135 0.57 6.68 14.02
C THR A 135 1.18 7.14 12.70
N HIS A 136 1.79 8.33 12.74
CA HIS A 136 2.49 8.88 11.59
C HIS A 136 3.75 8.05 11.23
N GLU A 137 4.45 7.52 12.23
CA GLU A 137 5.60 6.63 12.02
C GLU A 137 5.19 5.32 11.35
N ASP A 138 4.08 4.70 11.79
CA ASP A 138 3.52 3.52 11.13
C ASP A 138 3.15 3.81 9.68
N CYS A 139 2.60 4.99 9.40
CA CYS A 139 2.27 5.41 8.04
C CYS A 139 3.53 5.50 7.17
N ILE A 140 4.60 6.12 7.65
CA ILE A 140 5.86 6.25 6.90
C ILE A 140 6.44 4.86 6.62
N ALA A 141 6.47 3.99 7.63
CA ALA A 141 6.99 2.63 7.50
C ALA A 141 6.22 1.83 6.43
N ARG A 142 4.89 1.90 6.43
CA ARG A 142 4.03 1.21 5.46
C ARG A 142 4.09 1.85 4.07
N CYS A 143 4.18 3.18 4.00
CA CYS A 143 4.35 3.91 2.75
C CYS A 143 5.64 3.54 2.01
N ALA A 144 6.71 3.17 2.74
CA ALA A 144 7.95 2.70 2.12
C ALA A 144 7.77 1.43 1.25
N GLY A 145 6.68 0.69 1.45
CA GLY A 145 6.29 -0.42 0.58
C GLY A 145 5.74 0.01 -0.78
N LEU A 146 5.30 1.26 -0.93
CA LEU A 146 4.72 1.75 -2.18
C LEU A 146 5.80 2.07 -3.21
N LYS A 147 5.50 1.79 -4.48
CA LYS A 147 6.35 2.16 -5.61
C LYS A 147 6.54 3.67 -5.66
N ASP A 148 7.78 4.11 -5.55
CA ASP A 148 8.17 5.51 -5.64
C ASP A 148 8.72 5.79 -7.05
N ALA A 149 7.96 6.52 -7.87
CA ALA A 149 8.37 6.98 -9.20
C ALA A 149 9.38 8.14 -9.15
N GLN A 150 9.79 8.55 -7.94
CA GLN A 150 10.68 9.65 -7.59
C GLN A 150 10.11 11.01 -7.99
N MET A 151 10.21 11.34 -9.28
CA MET A 151 9.80 12.65 -9.80
C MET A 151 8.28 12.82 -9.76
N PHE A 152 7.86 13.98 -9.25
CA PHE A 152 6.46 14.37 -9.17
C PHE A 152 6.10 15.37 -10.28
N ASP A 153 5.11 15.01 -11.09
CA ASP A 153 4.44 15.82 -12.10
C ASP A 153 2.93 15.52 -12.01
N VAL A 154 2.12 16.53 -11.69
CA VAL A 154 0.67 16.37 -11.51
C VAL A 154 -0.04 15.94 -12.80
N VAL A 155 0.56 16.22 -13.97
CA VAL A 155 0.00 15.88 -15.28
C VAL A 155 0.26 14.41 -15.63
N VAL A 156 1.38 13.83 -15.17
CA VAL A 156 1.75 12.44 -15.50
C VAL A 156 1.34 11.48 -14.39
N ASN A 157 1.46 11.87 -13.13
CA ASN A 157 1.26 10.99 -11.99
C ASN A 157 -0.20 10.95 -11.51
N HIS A 158 -1.20 10.88 -12.38
CA HIS A 158 -2.61 10.82 -11.97
C HIS A 158 -3.24 9.42 -12.13
N ASP A 159 -2.42 8.43 -12.47
CA ASP A 159 -2.79 7.02 -12.55
C ASP A 159 -1.62 6.10 -12.13
N GLY A 160 -1.93 4.80 -12.05
CA GLY A 160 -0.97 3.75 -11.74
C GLY A 160 -0.67 3.61 -10.25
N ASP A 161 -0.21 2.41 -9.87
CA ASP A 161 0.07 2.10 -8.47
C ASP A 161 1.41 2.70 -8.01
N THR A 162 1.40 4.00 -7.76
CA THR A 162 2.57 4.76 -7.30
C THR A 162 2.24 5.65 -6.10
N LEU A 163 3.27 6.00 -5.34
CA LEU A 163 3.18 7.02 -4.30
C LEU A 163 2.84 8.40 -4.91
N GLN A 164 3.34 8.71 -6.11
CA GLN A 164 3.08 9.98 -6.79
C GLN A 164 1.60 10.12 -7.16
N CYS A 165 0.94 9.06 -7.64
CA CYS A 165 -0.51 9.06 -7.84
C CYS A 165 -1.26 9.40 -6.55
N ARG A 166 -0.89 8.73 -5.46
CA ARG A 166 -1.48 9.00 -4.14
C ARG A 166 -1.19 10.42 -3.66
N LEU A 167 -0.02 10.98 -3.96
CA LEU A 167 0.33 12.38 -3.67
C LEU A 167 -0.54 13.37 -4.47
N VAL A 168 -0.86 13.09 -5.74
CA VAL A 168 -1.81 13.89 -6.53
C VAL A 168 -3.20 13.88 -5.87
N HIS A 169 -3.68 12.69 -5.51
CA HIS A 169 -5.00 12.56 -4.91
C HIS A 169 -5.08 13.11 -3.50
N VAL A 170 -4.07 12.90 -2.63
CA VAL A 170 -4.07 13.48 -1.29
C VAL A 170 -3.96 15.01 -1.33
N SER A 171 -3.26 15.56 -2.33
CA SER A 171 -3.21 17.01 -2.53
C SER A 171 -4.59 17.54 -2.91
N SER A 172 -5.26 16.92 -3.88
CA SER A 172 -6.62 17.31 -4.30
C SER A 172 -7.66 17.10 -3.18
N ALA A 173 -7.45 16.12 -2.30
CA ALA A 173 -8.29 15.86 -1.14
C ALA A 173 -8.28 17.02 -0.12
N THR A 174 -7.30 17.93 -0.16
CA THR A 174 -7.32 19.15 0.66
C THR A 174 -8.47 20.11 0.29
N VAL A 175 -9.03 19.96 -0.91
CA VAL A 175 -10.15 20.75 -1.42
C VAL A 175 -11.43 19.89 -1.51
N GLU A 176 -11.31 18.67 -2.01
CA GLU A 176 -12.44 17.75 -2.20
C GLU A 176 -12.18 16.36 -1.55
N PRO A 177 -12.21 16.25 -0.21
CA PRO A 177 -11.85 15.01 0.49
C PRO A 177 -12.67 13.79 0.07
N THR A 178 -13.99 13.96 -0.09
CA THR A 178 -14.91 12.86 -0.40
C THR A 178 -14.57 12.16 -1.72
N GLU A 179 -14.13 12.92 -2.72
CA GLU A 179 -13.82 12.39 -4.05
C GLU A 179 -12.41 11.78 -4.10
N HIS A 180 -11.44 12.36 -3.39
CA HIS A 180 -10.04 12.01 -3.59
C HIS A 180 -9.40 11.16 -2.49
N CYS A 181 -9.91 11.18 -1.25
CA CYS A 181 -9.39 10.32 -0.20
C CYS A 181 -9.44 8.82 -0.53
N PRO A 182 -10.48 8.27 -1.19
CA PRO A 182 -10.51 6.84 -1.54
C PRO A 182 -9.34 6.39 -2.44
N HIS A 183 -8.79 7.30 -3.24
CA HIS A 183 -7.71 7.02 -4.20
C HIS A 183 -6.32 7.27 -3.60
N ALA A 184 -6.25 8.02 -2.50
CA ALA A 184 -5.01 8.35 -1.82
C ALA A 184 -4.60 7.31 -0.76
N ARG A 185 -5.28 6.18 -0.66
CA ARG A 185 -5.07 5.16 0.37
C ARG A 185 -3.78 4.36 0.14
N LEU A 186 -3.24 3.74 1.18
CA LEU A 186 -2.11 2.79 1.09
C LEU A 186 -2.50 1.60 0.21
N VAL A 187 -3.67 1.02 0.47
CA VAL A 187 -4.23 -0.04 -0.38
C VAL A 187 -4.65 0.56 -1.73
N PRO A 188 -4.16 0.03 -2.86
CA PRO A 188 -4.44 0.57 -4.19
C PRO A 188 -5.93 0.62 -4.48
N ALA A 189 -6.37 1.74 -5.01
CA ALA A 189 -7.71 1.95 -5.54
C ALA A 189 -7.59 2.79 -6.80
N ALA A 190 -8.40 2.49 -7.83
CA ALA A 190 -8.40 3.26 -9.06
C ALA A 190 -8.61 4.76 -8.76
N PRO A 191 -7.90 5.67 -9.43
CA PRO A 191 -6.96 5.42 -10.52
C PRO A 191 -5.53 5.05 -10.08
N CYS A 192 -5.22 5.12 -8.78
CA CYS A 192 -3.90 4.76 -8.22
C CYS A 192 -3.75 3.25 -7.99
N ALA A 193 -4.10 2.47 -9.00
CA ALA A 193 -3.91 1.03 -9.06
C ALA A 193 -3.42 0.66 -10.45
N ASP A 194 -2.69 -0.45 -10.56
CA ASP A 194 -2.32 -1.01 -11.86
C ASP A 194 -3.60 -1.39 -12.64
N PRO A 195 -3.65 -1.21 -13.96
CA PRO A 195 -4.79 -1.62 -14.78
C PRO A 195 -5.11 -3.11 -14.60
N GLU A 196 -6.39 -3.48 -14.66
CA GLU A 196 -6.81 -4.89 -14.62
C GLU A 196 -6.09 -5.72 -15.68
N GLY A 197 -5.71 -6.96 -15.34
CA GLY A 197 -4.93 -7.84 -16.22
C GLY A 197 -3.44 -7.52 -16.31
N THR A 198 -2.94 -6.49 -15.61
CA THR A 198 -1.50 -6.20 -15.55
C THR A 198 -0.78 -7.30 -14.78
N ALA A 199 0.29 -7.85 -15.35
CA ALA A 199 1.14 -8.80 -14.63
C ALA A 199 1.91 -8.06 -13.52
N PRO A 200 1.94 -8.57 -12.29
CA PRO A 200 2.71 -7.97 -11.21
C PRO A 200 4.21 -8.08 -11.50
N VAL A 201 4.97 -7.10 -11.01
CA VAL A 201 6.43 -7.07 -11.03
C VAL A 201 6.94 -7.56 -9.67
N CYS A 202 7.92 -8.46 -9.67
CA CYS A 202 8.43 -9.07 -8.44
C CYS A 202 9.04 -8.06 -7.48
N GLU A 203 9.76 -7.06 -8.00
CA GLU A 203 10.33 -5.98 -7.21
C GLU A 203 9.24 -5.17 -6.49
N ASP A 204 8.14 -4.84 -7.18
CA ASP A 204 7.03 -4.09 -6.59
C ASP A 204 6.31 -4.93 -5.50
N TYR A 205 6.09 -6.22 -5.77
CA TYR A 205 5.52 -7.15 -4.78
C TYR A 205 6.42 -7.28 -3.54
N CYS A 206 7.70 -7.56 -3.76
CA CYS A 206 8.66 -7.77 -2.69
C CYS A 206 8.88 -6.48 -1.87
N GLN A 207 8.83 -5.31 -2.50
CA GLN A 207 8.87 -4.05 -1.78
C GLN A 207 7.69 -3.91 -0.79
N VAL A 208 6.46 -4.19 -1.25
CA VAL A 208 5.26 -4.08 -0.40
C VAL A 208 5.28 -5.11 0.73
N VAL A 209 5.55 -6.38 0.43
CA VAL A 209 5.49 -7.46 1.45
C VAL A 209 6.57 -7.28 2.51
N MET A 210 7.79 -6.85 2.14
CA MET A 210 8.85 -6.60 3.11
C MET A 210 8.56 -5.39 4.01
N ALA A 211 7.81 -4.40 3.52
CA ALA A 211 7.36 -3.27 4.35
C ALA A 211 6.18 -3.65 5.25
N ALA A 212 5.25 -4.47 4.77
CA ALA A 212 4.05 -4.87 5.48
C ALA A 212 4.31 -5.94 6.56
N CYS A 213 5.17 -6.91 6.25
CA CYS A 213 5.33 -8.15 6.98
C CYS A 213 6.72 -8.23 7.60
N GLN A 214 6.82 -7.77 8.85
CA GLN A 214 8.07 -7.66 9.61
C GLN A 214 7.94 -8.40 10.96
N GLY A 215 9.08 -8.62 11.62
CA GLY A 215 9.12 -9.26 12.95
C GLY A 215 8.50 -10.66 12.91
N ASP A 216 7.58 -10.93 13.84
CA ASP A 216 6.88 -12.22 13.94
C ASP A 216 5.96 -12.54 12.75
N HIS A 217 5.69 -11.55 11.89
CA HIS A 217 4.90 -11.72 10.66
C HIS A 217 5.75 -11.74 9.40
N ALA A 218 7.09 -11.71 9.51
CA ALA A 218 7.96 -11.79 8.34
C ALA A 218 7.75 -13.12 7.61
N VAL A 219 7.48 -13.07 6.31
CA VAL A 219 7.29 -14.25 5.45
C VAL A 219 8.46 -14.51 4.50
N TYR A 220 9.46 -13.63 4.52
CA TYR A 220 10.74 -13.80 3.83
C TYR A 220 11.88 -13.30 4.73
N GLU A 221 13.04 -13.93 4.62
CA GLU A 221 14.26 -13.55 5.35
C GLU A 221 14.97 -12.35 4.71
N SER A 222 14.82 -12.19 3.40
CA SER A 222 15.45 -11.12 2.62
C SER A 222 14.64 -10.76 1.37
N THR A 223 14.91 -9.58 0.82
CA THR A 223 14.35 -9.15 -0.46
C THR A 223 14.78 -10.07 -1.59
N GLU A 224 16.04 -10.52 -1.58
CA GLU A 224 16.60 -11.44 -2.57
C GLU A 224 15.86 -12.79 -2.56
N GLN A 225 15.63 -13.37 -1.39
CA GLN A 225 14.82 -14.58 -1.24
C GLN A 225 13.40 -14.38 -1.77
N CYS A 226 12.76 -13.25 -1.42
CA CYS A 226 11.43 -12.91 -1.94
C CYS A 226 11.41 -12.86 -3.48
N ILE A 227 12.41 -12.22 -4.10
CA ILE A 227 12.50 -12.09 -5.57
C ILE A 227 12.68 -13.47 -6.21
N SER A 228 13.52 -14.33 -5.64
CA SER A 228 13.73 -15.70 -6.14
C SER A 228 12.44 -16.54 -6.10
N VAL A 229 11.74 -16.52 -4.96
CA VAL A 229 10.43 -17.19 -4.81
C VAL A 229 9.41 -16.61 -5.79
N CYS A 230 9.33 -15.29 -5.91
CA CYS A 230 8.42 -14.62 -6.83
C CYS A 230 8.67 -15.03 -8.29
N GLY A 231 9.93 -15.13 -8.71
CA GLY A 231 10.30 -15.51 -10.07
C GLY A 231 9.93 -16.95 -10.44
N ALA A 232 9.75 -17.83 -9.46
CA ALA A 232 9.32 -19.21 -9.66
C ALA A 232 7.79 -19.39 -9.70
N LEU A 233 7.03 -18.43 -9.16
CA LEU A 233 5.58 -18.48 -9.15
C LEU A 233 4.97 -17.91 -10.44
N PRO A 234 3.79 -18.41 -10.88
CA PRO A 234 3.07 -17.80 -11.98
C PRO A 234 2.76 -16.33 -11.65
N PRO A 235 3.04 -15.36 -12.55
CA PRO A 235 2.83 -13.95 -12.24
C PRO A 235 1.33 -13.64 -12.05
N GLY A 236 0.47 -14.20 -12.89
CA GLY A 236 -0.96 -13.89 -12.87
C GLY A 236 -1.26 -12.45 -13.27
N SER A 237 -2.29 -11.86 -12.67
CA SER A 237 -2.62 -10.43 -12.83
C SER A 237 -2.96 -9.76 -11.49
N THR A 238 -2.81 -8.44 -11.43
CA THR A 238 -3.02 -7.61 -10.22
C THR A 238 -4.45 -7.64 -9.67
N ASP A 239 -5.42 -8.09 -10.45
CA ASP A 239 -6.83 -8.26 -10.05
C ASP A 239 -7.14 -9.64 -9.46
N GLN A 240 -6.26 -10.63 -9.60
CA GLN A 240 -6.44 -11.97 -9.03
C GLN A 240 -6.34 -11.97 -7.51
N ARG A 241 -7.17 -12.79 -6.87
CA ARG A 241 -7.34 -12.81 -5.40
C ARG A 241 -7.34 -14.19 -4.78
N THR A 242 -7.36 -15.25 -5.60
CA THR A 242 -7.51 -16.63 -5.10
C THR A 242 -6.55 -17.62 -5.74
N GLU A 243 -6.03 -17.28 -6.91
CA GLU A 243 -5.16 -18.11 -7.71
C GLU A 243 -3.74 -18.18 -7.11
N ASN A 244 -3.01 -19.28 -7.37
CA ASN A 244 -1.60 -19.43 -6.99
C ASN A 244 -0.72 -18.55 -7.88
N THR A 245 -0.79 -17.24 -7.68
CA THR A 245 -0.09 -16.25 -8.48
C THR A 245 0.52 -15.14 -7.63
N VAL A 246 1.56 -14.50 -8.15
CA VAL A 246 2.15 -13.29 -7.56
C VAL A 246 1.10 -12.18 -7.44
N GLY A 247 0.12 -12.12 -8.34
CA GLY A 247 -0.95 -11.13 -8.31
C GLY A 247 -1.81 -11.22 -7.04
N CYS A 248 -2.23 -12.44 -6.69
CA CYS A 248 -2.91 -12.70 -5.43
C CYS A 248 -2.06 -12.31 -4.22
N ARG A 249 -0.78 -12.70 -4.21
CA ARG A 249 0.15 -12.41 -3.12
C ARG A 249 0.38 -10.90 -2.95
N LYS A 250 0.55 -10.15 -4.04
CA LYS A 250 0.65 -8.68 -4.03
C LYS A 250 -0.62 -8.04 -3.47
N SER A 251 -1.81 -8.55 -3.81
CA SER A 251 -3.07 -8.10 -3.19
C SER A 251 -3.07 -8.28 -1.67
N HIS A 252 -2.64 -9.45 -1.17
CA HIS A 252 -2.53 -9.67 0.27
C HIS A 252 -1.43 -8.85 0.94
N ALA A 253 -0.30 -8.63 0.28
CA ALA A 253 0.75 -7.74 0.77
C ALA A 253 0.25 -6.31 0.99
N TYR A 254 -0.58 -5.77 0.08
CA TYR A 254 -1.23 -4.48 0.31
C TYR A 254 -2.20 -4.50 1.48
N SER A 255 -3.02 -5.55 1.61
CA SER A 255 -3.93 -5.66 2.75
C SER A 255 -3.18 -5.81 4.09
N ALA A 256 -1.99 -6.44 4.08
CA ALA A 256 -1.10 -6.53 5.23
C ALA A 256 -0.53 -5.17 5.66
N LEU A 257 -0.52 -4.17 4.78
CA LEU A 257 -0.24 -2.78 5.18
C LEU A 257 -1.28 -2.23 6.16
N LEU A 258 -2.44 -2.87 6.36
CA LEU A 258 -3.43 -2.45 7.35
C LEU A 258 -3.72 -3.53 8.39
N ASP A 259 -3.63 -4.80 8.02
CA ASP A 259 -3.85 -5.94 8.89
C ASP A 259 -2.81 -7.05 8.64
N PRO A 260 -1.58 -6.89 9.17
CA PRO A 260 -0.49 -7.84 8.93
C PRO A 260 -0.76 -9.22 9.55
N VAL A 261 -1.51 -9.27 10.66
CA VAL A 261 -1.83 -10.53 11.36
C VAL A 261 -2.62 -11.46 10.43
N THR A 262 -3.62 -10.92 9.73
CA THR A 262 -4.47 -11.72 8.85
C THR A 262 -3.85 -11.97 7.49
N HIS A 263 -3.06 -11.03 6.94
CA HIS A 263 -2.71 -11.07 5.52
C HIS A 263 -1.27 -11.41 5.19
N CYS A 264 -0.34 -11.35 6.16
CA CYS A 264 1.06 -11.67 5.86
C CYS A 264 1.24 -13.12 5.44
N THR A 265 0.57 -14.05 6.11
CA THR A 265 0.68 -15.50 5.84
C THR A 265 0.19 -15.81 4.41
N HIS A 266 -0.87 -15.14 3.96
CA HIS A 266 -1.41 -15.26 2.61
C HIS A 266 -0.46 -14.67 1.54
N ALA A 267 0.30 -13.64 1.91
CA ALA A 267 1.32 -13.03 1.07
C ALA A 267 2.66 -13.77 1.11
N GLY A 268 2.80 -14.88 1.85
CA GLY A 268 4.04 -15.65 1.94
C GLY A 268 4.28 -16.58 0.74
N PRO A 269 5.29 -17.48 0.79
CA PRO A 269 5.57 -18.46 -0.26
C PRO A 269 4.45 -19.51 -0.44
N GLY A 270 3.77 -19.91 0.63
CA GLY A 270 2.70 -20.93 0.60
C GLY A 270 1.35 -20.39 0.12
N GLY A 271 0.92 -19.22 0.62
CA GLY A 271 -0.38 -18.63 0.30
C GLY A 271 -1.46 -18.87 1.32
N ASP A 272 -1.17 -19.70 2.31
CA ASP A 272 -2.01 -20.08 3.44
C ASP A 272 -3.40 -20.55 3.00
N GLY A 273 -3.45 -21.19 1.83
CA GLY A 273 -4.68 -21.58 1.14
C GLY A 273 -5.54 -20.45 0.55
N HIS A 274 -5.10 -19.19 0.58
CA HIS A 274 -5.79 -18.07 -0.09
C HIS A 274 -5.26 -17.83 -1.50
N CYS A 275 -3.94 -17.88 -1.71
CA CYS A 275 -3.32 -17.75 -3.04
C CYS A 275 -2.92 -19.12 -3.59
N GLY A 276 -3.92 -19.85 -4.10
CA GLY A 276 -3.78 -21.24 -4.52
C GLY A 276 -4.86 -22.16 -4.00
N SER A 277 -6.05 -21.62 -3.67
CA SER A 277 -7.19 -22.43 -3.24
C SER A 277 -7.71 -23.29 -4.40
N ASP A 278 -7.27 -24.54 -4.44
CA ASP A 278 -7.89 -25.56 -5.29
C ASP A 278 -9.17 -26.09 -4.61
N ALA A 279 -10.11 -26.59 -5.41
CA ALA A 279 -11.41 -27.10 -4.93
C ALA A 279 -11.31 -28.22 -3.87
N ASP A 280 -10.13 -28.84 -3.76
CA ASP A 280 -9.83 -29.97 -2.88
C ASP A 280 -9.19 -29.56 -1.54
N GLY A 281 -8.94 -28.27 -1.31
CA GLY A 281 -8.54 -27.73 0.00
C GLY A 281 -7.07 -27.95 0.40
N THR A 282 -6.21 -28.35 -0.52
CA THR A 282 -4.75 -28.54 -0.33
C THR A 282 -3.97 -27.23 -0.56
N GLY A 283 -4.55 -26.09 -0.21
CA GLY A 283 -4.27 -24.79 -0.82
C GLY A 283 -2.83 -24.26 -0.77
N ASP A 284 -1.97 -24.80 0.10
CA ASP A 284 -0.53 -24.47 0.14
C ASP A 284 0.35 -25.39 -0.72
N CYS A 285 -0.14 -26.59 -1.01
CA CYS A 285 0.62 -27.64 -1.66
C CYS A 285 0.89 -27.35 -3.13
N GLY A 286 -0.02 -26.66 -3.83
CA GLY A 286 0.25 -26.20 -5.18
C GLY A 286 1.44 -25.24 -5.23
N SER A 287 1.53 -24.30 -4.29
CA SER A 287 2.66 -23.38 -4.23
C SER A 287 3.94 -24.08 -3.78
N TYR A 288 3.88 -24.89 -2.73
CA TYR A 288 5.03 -25.68 -2.26
C TYR A 288 5.64 -26.55 -3.37
N CYS A 289 4.84 -27.33 -4.09
CA CYS A 289 5.33 -28.18 -5.18
C CYS A 289 5.92 -27.35 -6.34
N THR A 290 5.33 -26.18 -6.64
CA THR A 290 5.90 -25.23 -7.62
C THR A 290 7.30 -24.80 -7.24
N LEU A 291 7.46 -24.38 -6.00
CA LEU A 291 8.75 -23.89 -5.50
C LEU A 291 9.76 -25.03 -5.40
N LEU A 292 9.33 -26.22 -4.98
CA LEU A 292 10.21 -27.37 -4.82
C LEU A 292 10.72 -27.88 -6.17
N GLU A 293 9.87 -28.00 -7.18
CA GLU A 293 10.31 -28.36 -8.54
C GLU A 293 11.29 -27.33 -9.09
N ALA A 294 11.02 -26.03 -8.87
CA ALA A 294 11.84 -24.94 -9.38
C ALA A 294 13.22 -24.85 -8.70
N ALA A 295 13.29 -24.92 -7.37
CA ALA A 295 14.53 -24.80 -6.61
C ALA A 295 15.31 -26.12 -6.52
N CYS A 296 14.60 -27.24 -6.44
CA CYS A 296 15.15 -28.55 -6.07
C CYS A 296 14.76 -29.66 -7.07
N GLY A 297 14.71 -29.36 -8.37
CA GLY A 297 14.24 -30.29 -9.40
C GLY A 297 14.81 -31.72 -9.33
N ALA A 298 16.09 -31.88 -8.97
CA ALA A 298 16.68 -33.21 -8.78
C ALA A 298 16.12 -34.00 -7.59
N SER A 299 15.83 -33.32 -6.47
CA SER A 299 15.15 -33.94 -5.32
C SER A 299 13.68 -34.18 -5.66
N PHE A 300 13.03 -33.24 -6.34
CA PHE A 300 11.64 -33.37 -6.77
C PHE A 300 11.42 -34.62 -7.64
N GLU A 301 12.25 -34.83 -8.66
CA GLU A 301 12.19 -36.02 -9.54
C GLU A 301 12.55 -37.33 -8.82
N ALA A 302 13.32 -37.26 -7.73
CA ALA A 302 13.69 -38.43 -6.95
C ALA A 302 12.60 -38.86 -5.95
N ASP A 303 11.90 -37.88 -5.38
CA ASP A 303 10.94 -38.07 -4.30
C ASP A 303 9.50 -38.21 -4.80
N TYR A 304 9.17 -37.69 -6.00
CA TYR A 304 7.80 -37.68 -6.53
C TYR A 304 7.72 -38.19 -7.97
N ASP A 305 6.72 -39.03 -8.24
CA ASP A 305 6.48 -39.55 -9.59
C ASP A 305 5.98 -38.46 -10.56
N ASN A 306 5.25 -37.48 -10.02
CA ASN A 306 4.68 -36.34 -10.75
C ASN A 306 4.16 -35.28 -9.77
N TRP A 307 3.63 -34.19 -10.32
CA TRP A 307 3.07 -33.08 -9.56
C TRP A 307 1.90 -33.46 -8.62
N GLU A 308 0.99 -34.32 -9.09
CA GLU A 308 -0.18 -34.74 -8.30
C GLU A 308 0.26 -35.56 -7.08
N ASP A 309 1.28 -36.40 -7.23
CA ASP A 309 1.91 -37.14 -6.14
C ASP A 309 2.55 -36.20 -5.10
N CYS A 310 3.25 -35.16 -5.54
CA CYS A 310 3.76 -34.11 -4.64
C CYS A 310 2.63 -33.43 -3.86
N GLN A 311 1.54 -33.03 -4.52
CA GLN A 311 0.42 -32.36 -3.85
C GLN A 311 -0.30 -33.27 -2.85
N LEU A 312 -0.50 -34.55 -3.18
CA LEU A 312 -1.08 -35.54 -2.28
C LEU A 312 -0.19 -35.76 -1.06
N SER A 313 1.12 -35.96 -1.26
CA SER A 313 2.06 -36.12 -0.15
C SER A 313 2.15 -34.88 0.72
N CYS A 314 2.06 -33.69 0.14
CA CYS A 314 2.01 -32.45 0.89
C CYS A 314 0.72 -32.32 1.71
N GLY A 315 -0.43 -32.74 1.17
CA GLY A 315 -1.71 -32.68 1.87
C GLY A 315 -1.77 -33.49 3.16
N ASP A 316 -0.88 -34.47 3.33
CA ASP A 316 -0.74 -35.27 4.55
C ASP A 316 0.14 -34.60 5.63
N LEU A 317 0.80 -33.48 5.31
CA LEU A 317 1.66 -32.75 6.25
C LEU A 317 0.86 -31.90 7.24
N GLU A 318 1.35 -31.81 8.47
CA GLU A 318 0.92 -30.76 9.40
C GLU A 318 1.25 -29.39 8.78
N GLY A 319 0.29 -28.47 8.80
CA GLY A 319 0.42 -27.16 8.16
C GLY A 319 -0.13 -27.09 6.72
N ALA A 320 -0.58 -28.19 6.12
CA ALA A 320 -1.09 -28.18 4.73
C ALA A 320 -2.52 -27.63 4.55
N ALA A 321 -3.23 -27.40 5.66
CA ALA A 321 -4.56 -26.80 5.62
C ALA A 321 -4.47 -25.27 5.49
N PRO A 322 -5.50 -24.60 4.95
CA PRO A 322 -5.57 -23.14 4.96
C PRO A 322 -5.52 -22.54 6.37
N ASP A 323 -5.13 -21.27 6.46
CA ASP A 323 -5.07 -20.48 7.69
C ASP A 323 -4.20 -21.11 8.80
N THR A 324 -3.13 -21.81 8.43
CA THR A 324 -2.16 -22.40 9.38
C THR A 324 -1.09 -21.41 9.81
N GLY A 325 -0.84 -20.39 8.99
CA GLY A 325 -0.16 -19.17 9.41
C GLY A 325 1.36 -19.19 9.29
N TYR A 326 1.89 -19.51 8.10
CA TYR A 326 3.32 -19.46 7.83
C TYR A 326 3.95 -18.09 8.16
N ALA A 327 5.03 -18.12 8.95
CA ALA A 327 5.96 -17.01 9.13
C ALA A 327 7.36 -17.58 9.36
N VAL A 328 8.40 -16.83 8.97
CA VAL A 328 9.81 -17.22 9.16
C VAL A 328 10.10 -17.52 10.63
N ALA A 329 9.61 -16.69 11.55
CA ALA A 329 9.84 -16.84 12.98
C ALA A 329 9.21 -18.11 13.59
N SER A 330 8.21 -18.67 12.92
CA SER A 330 7.48 -19.87 13.35
C SER A 330 7.59 -21.00 12.32
N ALA A 331 8.57 -20.96 11.42
CA ALA A 331 8.66 -21.93 10.34
C ALA A 331 8.88 -23.37 10.85
N GLU A 332 9.32 -23.56 12.08
CA GLU A 332 9.43 -24.89 12.71
C GLU A 332 8.13 -25.37 13.38
N ALA A 333 7.06 -24.56 13.34
CA ALA A 333 5.80 -24.87 14.03
C ALA A 333 5.07 -26.06 13.41
N THR A 334 5.17 -26.24 12.10
CA THR A 334 4.55 -27.35 11.37
C THR A 334 5.52 -27.96 10.36
N ALA A 335 5.20 -29.17 9.88
CA ALA A 335 6.02 -29.86 8.90
C ALA A 335 6.06 -29.13 7.55
N LEU A 336 4.96 -28.52 7.12
CA LEU A 336 4.92 -27.76 5.87
C LEU A 336 5.60 -26.40 5.99
N ASP A 337 5.42 -25.69 7.10
CA ASP A 337 6.07 -24.38 7.30
C ASP A 337 7.59 -24.48 7.19
N CYS A 338 8.16 -25.55 7.74
CA CYS A 338 9.59 -25.78 7.68
C CYS A 338 10.02 -25.95 6.22
N ARG A 339 9.31 -26.79 5.48
CA ARG A 339 9.60 -27.05 4.07
C ARG A 339 9.46 -25.79 3.22
N LEU A 340 8.48 -24.93 3.51
CA LEU A 340 8.31 -23.63 2.85
C LEU A 340 9.48 -22.67 3.11
N LEU A 341 10.05 -22.68 4.31
CA LEU A 341 11.26 -21.90 4.61
C LEU A 341 12.47 -22.45 3.84
N HIS A 342 12.73 -23.76 3.93
CA HIS A 342 13.88 -24.38 3.29
C HIS A 342 13.80 -24.36 1.76
N VAL A 343 12.61 -24.53 1.16
CA VAL A 343 12.45 -24.38 -0.30
C VAL A 343 12.71 -22.94 -0.76
N SER A 344 12.37 -21.95 0.08
CA SER A 344 12.69 -20.55 -0.20
C SER A 344 14.20 -20.29 -0.14
N ARG A 345 14.91 -20.89 0.84
CA ARG A 345 16.38 -20.83 0.95
C ARG A 345 17.10 -21.59 -0.17
N ALA A 346 16.49 -22.66 -0.68
CA ALA A 346 17.08 -23.52 -1.70
C ALA A 346 17.36 -22.81 -3.04
N PHE A 347 16.71 -21.68 -3.31
CA PHE A 347 17.04 -20.84 -4.46
C PHE A 347 18.45 -20.24 -4.38
N ASP A 348 18.98 -20.03 -3.17
CA ASP A 348 20.32 -19.49 -2.94
C ASP A 348 21.33 -20.58 -2.51
N ASP A 349 20.87 -21.61 -1.79
CA ASP A 349 21.69 -22.71 -1.32
C ASP A 349 21.02 -24.07 -1.55
N SER A 350 21.47 -24.81 -2.56
CA SER A 350 20.88 -26.11 -2.90
C SER A 350 21.09 -27.20 -1.83
N SER A 351 21.91 -26.97 -0.80
CA SER A 351 22.00 -27.90 0.33
C SER A 351 20.72 -27.93 1.18
N GLU A 352 19.88 -26.90 1.07
CA GLU A 352 18.58 -26.81 1.74
C GLU A 352 17.54 -27.77 1.15
N CYS A 353 17.80 -28.36 -0.03
CA CYS A 353 16.85 -29.23 -0.72
C CYS A 353 16.49 -30.51 0.06
N GLY A 354 17.38 -30.97 0.96
CA GLY A 354 17.07 -32.12 1.82
C GLY A 354 15.94 -31.82 2.80
N SER A 355 16.02 -30.69 3.50
CA SER A 355 14.97 -30.23 4.41
C SER A 355 13.73 -29.76 3.64
N ALA A 356 13.90 -29.14 2.47
CA ALA A 356 12.80 -28.73 1.60
C ALA A 356 11.93 -29.92 1.14
N SER A 357 12.53 -31.06 0.76
CA SER A 357 11.78 -32.26 0.39
C SER A 357 11.35 -33.12 1.59
N GLY A 358 11.88 -32.80 2.79
CA GLY A 358 11.65 -33.51 4.04
C GLY A 358 12.42 -34.83 4.18
N THR A 359 13.52 -34.97 3.43
CA THR A 359 14.48 -36.07 3.60
C THR A 359 15.42 -35.83 4.78
N ASP A 360 15.74 -34.57 5.04
CA ASP A 360 16.47 -34.10 6.22
C ASP A 360 15.54 -33.42 7.23
N ALA A 361 16.00 -33.30 8.48
CA ALA A 361 15.27 -32.59 9.52
C ALA A 361 15.30 -31.07 9.32
N CYS A 362 14.34 -30.40 9.94
CA CYS A 362 14.31 -28.96 10.16
C CYS A 362 15.13 -28.69 11.42
N ASP A 363 16.44 -28.47 11.29
CA ASP A 363 17.37 -28.28 12.42
C ASP A 363 17.82 -26.82 12.58
#